data_AF-A0A961PMW1-F1
#
_entry.id   AF-A0A961PMW1-F1
#
_cell.length_a   1.000
_cell.length_b   1.000
_cell.length_c   1.000
_cell.angle_alpha   90.00
_cell.angle_beta   90.00
_cell.angle_gamma   90.00
#
_symmetry.space_group_name_H-M   'P 1'
#
loop_
_entity.id
_entity.type
_entity.pdbx_description
1 polymer ?
#
loop_
_entity_poly.entity_id
_entity_poly.type
_entity_poly.pdbx_seq_one_letter_code
_entity_poly.pdbx_strand_id
1 'polypeptide(L)' 'MHRLWVLVAVQAAIAAASLVVEIVAGRMLAPYVGMSLYTWTSVIAVVLAGFSAGHWWGGHVAERPARQALAYTGWVLLAA' A
#
# COMPACT_ATOMS: atom_id res chain seq x y z
N MET A 1 12.26 -15.90 -16.84
CA MET A 1 12.31 -16.06 -15.37
C MET A 1 12.82 -14.82 -14.63
N HIS A 2 13.86 -14.11 -15.11
CA HIS A 2 14.36 -12.88 -14.45
C HIS A 2 13.30 -11.78 -14.21
N ARG A 3 12.37 -11.57 -15.15
CA ARG A 3 11.28 -10.58 -14.98
C ARG A 3 10.38 -10.87 -13.78
N LEU A 4 10.11 -12.14 -13.47
CA LEU A 4 9.26 -12.51 -12.34
C LEU A 4 9.95 -12.19 -11.01
N TRP A 5 11.25 -12.46 -10.90
CA TRP A 5 12.04 -12.10 -9.73
C TRP A 5 12.06 -10.59 -9.46
N VAL A 6 12.13 -9.77 -10.51
CA VAL A 6 12.04 -8.32 -10.37
C VAL A 6 10.68 -7.89 -9.82
N LEU A 7 9.58 -8.42 -10.36
CA LEU A 7 8.23 -8.11 -9.88
C LEU A 7 8.02 -8.53 -8.42
N VAL A 8 8.51 -9.72 -8.04
CA VAL A 8 8.45 -10.21 -6.66
C VAL A 8 9.28 -9.34 -5.73
N ALA A 9 10.50 -8.97 -6.13
CA ALA A 9 11.36 -8.11 -5.32
C ALA A 9 10.74 -6.73 -5.10
N VAL A 10 10.16 -6.13 -6.15
CA VAL A 10 9.45 -4.85 -6.06
C VAL A 10 8.24 -4.96 -5.13
N GLN A 11 7.41 -6.00 -5.29
CA GLN A 11 6.25 -6.23 -4.43
C GLN A 11 6.67 -6.42 -2.97
N ALA A 12 7.73 -7.19 -2.72
CA ALA A 12 8.25 -7.42 -1.38
C ALA A 12 8.77 -6.13 -0.73
N ALA A 13 9.47 -5.29 -1.49
CA ALA A 13 9.95 -4.00 -1.00
C ALA A 13 8.80 -3.07 -0.63
N ILE A 14 7.76 -2.99 -1.47
CA ILE A 14 6.55 -2.19 -1.19
C ILE A 14 5.85 -2.72 0.07
N ALA A 15 5.67 -4.03 0.19
CA ALA A 15 5.05 -4.64 1.36
C ALA A 15 5.86 -4.36 2.65
N ALA A 16 7.18 -4.53 2.60
CA ALA A 16 8.05 -4.24 3.74
C ALA A 16 7.99 -2.77 4.16
N ALA A 17 8.05 -1.84 3.20
CA ALA A 17 7.91 -0.41 3.47
C ALA A 17 6.55 -0.09 4.11
N SER A 18 5.49 -0.75 3.63
CA SER A 18 4.14 -0.52 4.15
C SER A 18 3.97 -1.02 5.58
N LEU A 19 4.60 -2.15 5.95
CA LEU A 19 4.66 -2.62 7.34
C LEU A 19 5.43 -1.63 8.23
N VAL A 20 6.50 -1.02 7.74
CA VAL A 20 7.21 0.04 8.50
C VAL A 20 6.26 1.21 8.78
N VAL A 21 5.50 1.66 7.78
CA VAL A 21 4.51 2.73 7.95
C VAL A 21 3.46 2.34 9.00
N GLU A 22 2.98 1.11 8.99
CA GLU A 22 2.00 0.61 9.95
C GLU A 22 2.52 0.64 11.40
N ILE A 23 3.75 0.17 11.62
CA ILE A 23 4.38 0.21 12.95
C ILE A 23 4.62 1.66 13.39
N VAL A 24 5.09 2.53 12.49
CA VAL A 24 5.30 3.96 12.78
C VAL A 24 3.99 4.64 13.13
N ALA A 25 2.91 4.39 12.39
CA ALA A 25 1.59 4.94 12.66
C ALA A 25 1.10 4.56 14.07
N GLY A 26 1.21 3.29 14.46
CA GLY A 26 0.87 2.85 15.82
C GLY A 26 1.70 3.56 16.90
N ARG A 27 3.00 3.78 16.64
CA ARG A 27 3.89 4.51 17.57
C ARG A 27 3.59 6.00 17.64
N MET A 28 3.22 6.65 16.54
CA MET A 28 2.83 8.06 16.53
C MET A 28 1.49 8.29 17.23
N LEU A 29 0.59 7.31 17.19
CA LEU A 29 -0.71 7.37 17.87
C LEU A 29 -0.60 7.07 19.38
N ALA A 30 0.42 6.32 19.80
CA ALA A 30 0.60 5.89 21.19
C ALA A 30 0.51 7.01 22.25
N PRO A 31 1.04 8.24 22.05
CA PRO A 31 0.91 9.32 23.03
C PRO A 31 -0.51 9.88 23.17
N TYR A 32 -1.34 9.75 22.14
CA TYR A 32 -2.68 10.35 22.09
C TYR A 32 -3.78 9.38 22.52
N VAL A 33 -3.67 8.11 22.13
CA VAL A 33 -4.71 7.09 22.35
C VAL A 33 -4.21 5.85 23.10
N GLY A 34 -2.93 5.84 23.50
CA GLY A 34 -2.31 4.74 24.23
C GLY A 34 -1.96 3.53 23.34
N MET A 35 -1.21 2.60 23.94
CA MET A 35 -0.82 1.32 23.33
C MET A 35 -1.75 0.22 23.84
N SER A 36 -2.83 -0.04 23.11
CA SER A 36 -3.79 -1.09 23.42
C SER A 36 -4.02 -2.01 22.21
N LEU A 37 -4.57 -3.21 22.45
CA LEU A 37 -4.99 -4.09 21.36
C LEU A 37 -6.00 -3.39 20.44
N TYR A 38 -6.91 -2.59 20.99
CA TYR A 38 -7.88 -1.82 20.21
C TYR A 38 -7.20 -0.80 19.28
N THR A 39 -6.17 -0.11 19.78
CA THR A 39 -5.38 0.84 18.97
C THR A 39 -4.65 0.12 17.84
N TRP A 40 -3.99 -1.01 18.11
CA TRP A 40 -3.27 -1.76 17.07
C TRP A 40 -4.20 -2.37 16.03
N THR A 41 -5.31 -3.00 16.44
CA THR A 41 -6.27 -3.60 15.50
C THR A 41 -6.98 -2.56 14.64
N SER A 42 -7.28 -1.38 15.18
CA SER A 42 -7.82 -0.27 14.39
C SER A 42 -6.82 0.27 13.36
N VAL A 43 -5.54 0.43 13.72
CA VAL A 43 -4.49 0.80 12.76
C VAL A 43 -4.39 -0.21 11.63
N ILE A 44 -4.32 -1.51 11.97
CA ILE A 44 -4.30 -2.60 10.97
C ILE A 44 -5.53 -2.51 10.07
N ALA A 45 -6.73 -2.34 10.63
CA ALA A 45 -7.97 -2.26 9.86
C ALA A 45 -7.96 -1.10 8.86
N VAL A 46 -7.47 0.08 9.27
CA VAL A 46 -7.36 1.25 8.40
C VAL A 46 -6.32 1.02 7.29
N VAL A 47 -5.16 0.47 7.62
CA VAL A 47 -4.10 0.16 6.64
C VAL A 47 -4.58 -0.86 5.61
N LEU A 48 -5.21 -1.95 6.06
CA LEU A 48 -5.78 -2.97 5.18
C LEU A 48 -6.90 -2.40 4.31
N ALA A 49 -7.80 -1.58 4.85
CA ALA A 49 -8.84 -0.91 4.07
C ALA A 49 -8.22 -0.03 2.97
N GLY A 50 -7.15 0.72 3.29
CA GLY A 50 -6.37 1.49 2.32
C GLY A 50 -5.77 0.61 1.22
N PHE A 51 -5.15 -0.52 1.57
CA PHE A 51 -4.64 -1.46 0.57
C PHE A 51 -5.73 -2.05 -0.30
N SER A 52 -6.87 -2.45 0.26
CA SER A 52 -7.99 -3.00 -0.50
C SER A 52 -8.52 -1.98 -1.51
N ALA A 53 -8.70 -0.73 -1.09
CA ALA A 53 -9.11 0.35 -1.99
C ALA A 53 -8.09 0.60 -3.11
N GLY A 54 -6.79 0.63 -2.76
CA GLY A 54 -5.70 0.80 -3.73
C GLY A 54 -5.62 -0.33 -4.75
N HIS A 55 -5.73 -1.59 -4.31
CA HIS A 55 -5.73 -2.75 -5.21
C HIS A 55 -6.96 -2.78 -6.11
N TRP A 56 -8.14 -2.44 -5.57
CA TRP A 56 -9.36 -2.37 -6.36
C TRP A 56 -9.25 -1.32 -7.47
N TRP A 57 -8.79 -0.10 -7.12
CA TRP A 57 -8.56 0.97 -8.11
C TRP A 57 -7.48 0.59 -9.12
N GLY A 58 -6.34 0.06 -8.65
CA GLY A 58 -5.24 -0.37 -9.50
C GLY A 58 -5.65 -1.49 -10.47
N GLY A 59 -6.46 -2.44 -10.01
CA GLY A 59 -7.03 -3.49 -10.85
C GLY A 59 -7.94 -2.93 -11.94
N HIS A 60 -8.83 -2.01 -11.58
CA HIS A 60 -9.70 -1.34 -12.55
C HIS A 60 -8.93 -0.50 -13.58
N VAL A 61 -7.79 0.09 -13.20
CA VAL A 61 -6.88 0.78 -14.15
C VAL A 61 -6.15 -0.23 -15.04
N ALA A 62 -5.76 -1.38 -14.51
CA ALA A 62 -5.05 -2.43 -15.25
C ALA A 62 -5.91 -3.11 -16.33
N GLU A 63 -7.23 -3.08 -16.20
CA GLU A 63 -8.18 -3.54 -17.23
C GLU A 63 -8.22 -2.62 -18.47
N ARG A 64 -7.72 -1.38 -18.38
CA ARG A 64 -7.69 -0.45 -19.51
C ARG A 64 -6.61 -0.82 -20.53
N PRO A 65 -6.71 -0.34 -21.79
CA PRO A 65 -5.68 -0.55 -22.79
C PRO A 65 -4.29 -0.13 -22.27
N ALA A 66 -3.26 -0.94 -22.53
CA ALA A 66 -1.94 -0.80 -21.91
C ALA A 66 -1.34 0.62 -22.00
N ARG A 67 -1.55 1.33 -23.12
CA ARG A 67 -1.10 2.72 -23.28
C ARG A 67 -1.76 3.69 -22.28
N GLN A 68 -3.06 3.53 -22.05
CA GLN A 68 -3.80 4.35 -21.09
C GLN A 68 -3.47 3.95 -19.66
N ALA A 69 -3.40 2.65 -19.37
CA ALA A 69 -3.03 2.15 -18.04
C ALA A 69 -1.65 2.67 -17.61
N LEU A 70 -0.65 2.60 -18.50
CA LEU A 70 0.70 3.12 -18.23
C LEU A 70 0.72 4.63 -18.00
N ALA A 71 -0.09 5.41 -18.73
CA ALA A 71 -0.20 6.85 -18.53
C ALA A 71 -0.82 7.17 -17.15
N TYR A 72 -1.90 6.50 -16.77
CA TYR A 72 -2.52 6.67 -15.45
C TYR A 72 -1.56 6.26 -14.32
N THR A 73 -0.88 5.12 -14.45
CA THR A 73 0.13 4.71 -13.46
C THR A 73 1.28 5.72 -13.38
N GLY A 74 1.71 6.29 -14.51
CA GLY A 74 2.72 7.35 -14.54
C GLY A 74 2.27 8.62 -13.81
N TRP A 75 1.03 9.06 -14.03
CA TRP A 75 0.45 10.20 -13.29
C TRP A 75 0.31 9.93 -11.80
N VAL A 76 -0.12 8.72 -11.43
CA VAL A 76 -0.24 8.32 -10.02
C VAL A 76 1.12 8.31 -9.34
N LEU A 77 2.18 7.84 -10.00
CA LEU A 77 3.54 7.86 -9.48
C LEU A 77 4.11 9.28 -9.33
N LEU A 78 3.69 10.23 -10.17
CA LEU A 78 4.08 11.64 -10.03
C LEU A 78 3.32 12.36 -8.92
N ALA A 79 2.11 11.89 -8.58
CA ALA A 79 1.27 12.46 -7.55
C ALA A 79 1.58 11.92 -6.14
N ALA A 80 2.20 10.74 -6.04
CA ALA A 80 2.60 10.09 -4.80
C ALA A 80 3.94 10.63 -4.27
#